data_AF-A0A7S4GE16-F1
#
_entry.id   AF-A0A7S4GE16-F1
#
_cell.length_a   1.000
_cell.length_b   1.000
_cell.length_c   1.000
_cell.angle_alpha   90.00
_cell.angle_beta   90.00
_cell.angle_gamma   90.00
#
_symmetry.space_group_name_H-M   'P 1'
#
loop_
_entity.id
_entity.type
_entity.pdbx_description
1 polymer ?
#
loop_
_entity_poly.entity_id
_entity_poly.type
_entity_poly.pdbx_seq_one_letter_code
_entity_poly.pdbx_strand_id
1 'polypeptide(L)'
;MGAAASTEVTPMTACDLAGEWLPIRAAEWKNRNIGSHAARARMPWTKVAYQANGTGEGWVGDVHVQYELMPLAPGHYSAKARIPALFWSANDGNLTVLGDGTLEARYPSNGIVEYWRRADGRTTVAAGAGRAMSTSSYGEERRIKVVFRRVDGLGIAWHWGLAVGDSIYEVGGSMAVIGPRGVVCATGPVVSDALNGTRLGQFDGYVEHIDAAGPRTSTCTDADIEAFATEWCHRHPTYNALGPNCQTFTEDLYIFLTGQNLGFAKFADLQRGPEASARAVWLR
;
A
#
# COMPACT_ATOMS: atom_id res chain seq x y z
N MET A 1 20.62 -4.02 39.47
CA MET A 1 20.01 -5.02 38.58
C MET A 1 18.87 -4.34 37.84
N GLY A 2 19.14 -3.86 36.63
CA GLY A 2 18.12 -3.18 35.81
C GLY A 2 17.25 -4.22 35.13
N ALA A 3 15.94 -4.17 35.37
CA ALA A 3 14.97 -4.99 34.67
C ALA A 3 14.96 -4.60 33.19
N ALA A 4 15.22 -5.57 32.31
CA ALA A 4 15.05 -5.39 30.87
C ALA A 4 13.57 -5.16 30.58
N ALA A 5 13.25 -4.04 29.93
CA ALA A 5 11.90 -3.77 29.45
C ALA A 5 11.55 -4.81 28.39
N SER A 6 10.66 -5.73 28.75
CA SER A 6 9.96 -6.64 27.84
C SER A 6 9.24 -5.80 26.80
N THR A 7 9.74 -5.84 25.56
CA THR A 7 9.06 -5.25 24.41
C THR A 7 7.85 -6.12 24.12
N GLU A 8 6.69 -5.76 24.66
CA GLU A 8 5.43 -6.38 24.27
C GLU A 8 5.22 -6.11 22.78
N VAL A 9 5.43 -7.14 21.96
CA VAL A 9 5.05 -7.13 20.56
C VAL A 9 3.53 -6.99 20.54
N THR A 10 3.05 -5.82 20.15
CA THR A 10 1.61 -5.59 19.97
C THR A 10 1.11 -6.65 18.99
N PRO A 11 0.14 -7.51 19.36
CA PRO A 11 -0.32 -8.56 18.47
C PRO A 11 -0.81 -7.92 17.17
N MET A 12 -0.36 -8.46 16.04
CA MET A 12 -0.90 -8.07 14.74
C MET A 12 -2.41 -8.13 14.83
N THR A 13 -3.06 -7.00 14.53
CA THR A 13 -4.51 -6.91 14.57
C THR A 13 -5.06 -7.98 13.62
N ALA A 14 -5.94 -8.84 14.11
CA ALA A 14 -6.53 -9.91 13.30
C ALA A 14 -7.06 -9.33 11.98
N CYS A 15 -6.74 -9.97 10.85
CA CYS A 15 -7.20 -9.53 9.54
C CYS A 15 -8.73 -9.52 9.52
N ASP A 16 -9.34 -8.34 9.39
CA ASP A 16 -10.78 -8.22 9.44
C ASP A 16 -11.45 -8.90 8.24
N LEU A 17 -10.72 -9.16 7.15
CA LEU A 17 -11.21 -9.90 5.97
C LEU A 17 -11.48 -11.38 6.23
N ALA A 18 -11.15 -11.92 7.40
CA ALA A 18 -11.37 -13.33 7.71
C ALA A 18 -12.81 -13.80 7.39
N GLY A 19 -12.92 -14.96 6.74
CA GLY A 19 -14.17 -15.54 6.25
C GLY A 19 -14.20 -15.74 4.73
N GLU A 20 -15.33 -16.24 4.24
CA GLU A 20 -15.56 -16.51 2.81
C GLU A 20 -16.14 -15.28 2.09
N TRP A 21 -15.69 -15.10 0.85
CA TRP A 21 -16.06 -14.01 -0.05
C TRP A 21 -16.50 -14.55 -1.40
N LEU A 22 -17.60 -14.01 -1.90
CA LEU A 22 -18.25 -14.39 -3.15
C LEU A 22 -18.15 -13.25 -4.18
N PRO A 23 -18.01 -13.57 -5.47
CA PRO A 23 -17.91 -12.57 -6.51
C PRO A 23 -19.22 -11.77 -6.63
N ILE A 24 -19.09 -10.47 -6.84
CA ILE A 24 -20.18 -9.57 -7.22
C ILE A 24 -19.73 -8.69 -8.37
N ARG A 25 -20.68 -7.97 -8.99
CA ARG A 25 -20.40 -7.02 -10.07
C ARG A 25 -19.53 -7.65 -11.16
N ALA A 26 -19.82 -8.91 -11.51
CA ALA A 26 -18.98 -9.73 -12.39
C ALA A 26 -18.64 -9.06 -13.73
N ALA A 27 -19.55 -8.24 -14.29
CA ALA A 27 -19.31 -7.49 -15.52
C ALA A 27 -18.22 -6.42 -15.41
N GLU A 28 -17.88 -6.00 -14.20
CA GLU A 28 -16.89 -4.96 -13.90
C GLU A 28 -15.50 -5.51 -13.60
N TRP A 29 -15.36 -6.84 -13.53
CA TRP A 29 -14.08 -7.50 -13.32
C TRP A 29 -13.20 -7.34 -14.56
N LYS A 30 -11.93 -6.97 -14.33
CA LYS A 30 -10.96 -6.67 -15.38
C LYS A 30 -9.65 -7.39 -15.11
N ASN A 31 -8.90 -7.66 -16.17
CA ASN A 31 -7.48 -8.02 -16.17
C ASN A 31 -6.86 -7.60 -17.52
N ARG A 32 -5.54 -7.46 -17.58
CA ARG A 32 -4.82 -7.21 -18.85
C ARG A 32 -4.57 -8.48 -19.67
N ASN A 33 -4.59 -9.64 -19.03
CA ASN A 33 -4.24 -10.92 -19.67
C ASN A 33 -5.43 -11.51 -20.45
N ILE A 34 -5.12 -12.29 -21.50
CA ILE A 34 -6.11 -12.92 -22.39
C ILE A 34 -7.05 -13.84 -21.58
N GLY A 35 -8.36 -13.61 -21.71
CA GLY A 35 -9.42 -14.36 -21.02
C GLY A 35 -10.45 -13.41 -20.40
N SER A 36 -11.70 -13.85 -20.25
CA SER A 36 -12.73 -13.02 -19.61
C SER A 36 -12.69 -13.20 -18.09
N HIS A 37 -12.01 -12.29 -17.38
CA HIS A 37 -12.04 -12.25 -15.92
C HIS A 37 -13.49 -12.15 -15.39
N ALA A 38 -14.35 -11.46 -16.14
CA ALA A 38 -15.80 -11.42 -15.90
C ALA A 38 -16.51 -12.79 -16.03
N ALA A 39 -16.05 -13.68 -16.92
CA ALA A 39 -16.58 -15.04 -17.01
C ALA A 39 -16.16 -15.88 -15.79
N ARG A 40 -14.91 -15.73 -15.32
CA ARG A 40 -14.42 -16.38 -14.09
C ARG A 40 -15.28 -15.98 -12.89
N ALA A 41 -15.59 -14.71 -12.74
CA ALA A 41 -16.48 -14.20 -11.69
C ALA A 41 -17.88 -14.84 -11.68
N ARG A 42 -18.35 -15.40 -12.81
CA ARG A 42 -19.66 -16.03 -12.94
C ARG A 42 -19.65 -17.55 -12.73
N MET A 43 -18.47 -18.17 -12.59
CA MET A 43 -18.39 -19.60 -12.33
C MET A 43 -18.92 -19.90 -10.91
N PRO A 44 -19.72 -20.97 -10.72
CA PRO A 44 -20.41 -21.22 -9.45
C PRO A 44 -19.47 -21.59 -8.30
N TRP A 45 -18.25 -22.00 -8.61
CA TRP A 45 -17.22 -22.31 -7.61
C TRP A 45 -16.26 -21.14 -7.36
N THR A 46 -16.44 -19.98 -8.00
CA THR A 46 -15.60 -18.80 -7.72
C THR A 46 -15.89 -18.26 -6.35
N LYS A 47 -14.90 -18.35 -5.46
CA LYS A 47 -14.93 -17.88 -4.08
C LYS A 47 -13.53 -17.87 -3.49
N VAL A 48 -13.28 -16.98 -2.54
CA VAL A 48 -12.03 -16.93 -1.78
C VAL A 48 -12.33 -16.90 -0.29
N ALA A 49 -11.43 -17.42 0.52
CA ALA A 49 -11.51 -17.36 1.97
C ALA A 49 -10.21 -16.79 2.54
N TYR A 50 -10.34 -15.87 3.49
CA TYR A 50 -9.21 -15.32 4.23
C TYR A 50 -9.22 -15.83 5.67
N GLN A 51 -8.04 -15.97 6.25
CA GLN A 51 -7.79 -16.36 7.63
C GLN A 51 -7.44 -15.11 8.47
N ALA A 52 -7.61 -15.22 9.78
CA ALA A 52 -7.34 -14.12 10.72
C ALA A 52 -5.86 -13.69 10.74
N ASN A 53 -4.94 -14.55 10.31
CA ASN A 53 -3.50 -14.27 10.19
C ASN A 53 -3.12 -13.54 8.88
N GLY A 54 -4.10 -13.22 8.02
CA GLY A 54 -3.88 -12.54 6.74
C GLY A 54 -3.52 -13.47 5.58
N THR A 55 -3.48 -14.80 5.75
CA THR A 55 -3.42 -15.70 4.60
C THR A 55 -4.81 -15.88 3.99
N GLY A 56 -4.87 -16.27 2.72
CA GLY A 56 -6.13 -16.64 2.09
C GLY A 56 -5.93 -17.53 0.88
N GLU A 57 -6.99 -18.20 0.45
CA GLU A 57 -6.97 -18.99 -0.77
C GLU A 57 -8.37 -19.19 -1.33
N GLY A 58 -8.45 -19.61 -2.59
CA GLY A 58 -9.70 -20.03 -3.19
C GLY A 58 -9.63 -20.10 -4.70
N TRP A 59 -10.79 -20.16 -5.32
CA TRP A 59 -10.94 -20.28 -6.76
C TRP A 59 -11.40 -18.97 -7.38
N VAL A 60 -10.65 -18.50 -8.38
CA VAL A 60 -11.01 -17.41 -9.28
C VAL A 60 -11.28 -18.01 -10.66
N GLY A 61 -12.52 -18.43 -10.88
CA GLY A 61 -12.90 -19.26 -12.01
C GLY A 61 -12.16 -20.59 -11.97
N ASP A 62 -11.42 -20.91 -13.01
CA ASP A 62 -10.66 -22.14 -13.19
C ASP A 62 -9.28 -22.14 -12.52
N VAL A 63 -8.96 -21.10 -11.76
CA VAL A 63 -7.62 -20.89 -11.19
C VAL A 63 -7.67 -20.87 -9.67
N HIS A 64 -6.82 -21.67 -9.01
CA HIS A 64 -6.62 -21.61 -7.57
C HIS A 64 -5.59 -20.52 -7.22
N VAL A 65 -6.00 -19.55 -6.41
CA VAL A 65 -5.18 -18.39 -6.01
C VAL A 65 -4.91 -18.45 -4.51
N GLN A 66 -3.68 -18.16 -4.13
CA GLN A 66 -3.24 -17.99 -2.76
C GLN A 66 -2.93 -16.51 -2.49
N TYR A 67 -3.28 -16.04 -1.31
CA TYR A 67 -3.14 -14.65 -0.88
C TYR A 67 -2.33 -14.54 0.42
N GLU A 68 -1.50 -13.50 0.49
CA GLU A 68 -0.88 -13.02 1.72
C GLU A 68 -1.21 -11.54 1.87
N LEU A 69 -1.85 -11.17 2.98
CA LEU A 69 -2.36 -9.83 3.25
C LEU A 69 -1.57 -9.14 4.36
N MET A 70 -1.32 -7.86 4.19
CA MET A 70 -0.79 -6.96 5.20
C MET A 70 -1.81 -5.86 5.49
N PRO A 71 -2.36 -5.77 6.71
CA PRO A 71 -3.26 -4.67 7.06
C PRO A 71 -2.48 -3.35 7.06
N LEU A 72 -3.01 -2.34 6.37
CA LEU A 72 -2.46 -0.99 6.31
C LEU A 72 -3.24 -0.06 7.26
N ALA A 73 -4.56 -0.13 7.18
CA ALA A 73 -5.52 0.61 7.99
C ALA A 73 -6.84 -0.19 8.04
N PRO A 74 -7.83 0.17 8.89
CA PRO A 74 -9.14 -0.49 8.89
C PRO A 74 -9.74 -0.54 7.48
N GLY A 75 -10.08 -1.74 6.99
CA GLY A 75 -10.61 -1.94 5.65
C GLY A 75 -9.59 -1.78 4.49
N HIS A 76 -8.30 -1.54 4.75
CA HIS A 76 -7.28 -1.39 3.72
C HIS A 76 -6.10 -2.35 3.89
N TYR A 77 -5.71 -2.99 2.80
CA TYR A 77 -4.73 -4.07 2.80
C TYR A 77 -3.79 -3.98 1.60
N SER A 78 -2.50 -4.20 1.85
CA SER A 78 -1.56 -4.60 0.81
C SER A 78 -1.65 -6.12 0.64
N ALA A 79 -1.60 -6.61 -0.58
CA ALA A 79 -1.82 -8.02 -0.88
C ALA A 79 -0.84 -8.58 -1.91
N LYS A 80 -0.44 -9.82 -1.66
CA LYS A 80 0.28 -10.66 -2.61
C LYS A 80 -0.60 -11.81 -3.05
N ALA A 81 -0.79 -11.96 -4.35
CA ALA A 81 -1.48 -13.09 -4.97
C ALA A 81 -0.46 -14.02 -5.65
N ARG A 82 -0.72 -15.32 -5.58
CA ARG A 82 0.08 -16.36 -6.26
C ARG A 82 -0.84 -17.40 -6.88
N ILE A 83 -0.46 -17.88 -8.06
CA ILE A 83 -1.07 -19.04 -8.70
C ILE A 83 0.05 -20.08 -8.85
N PRO A 84 0.24 -20.99 -7.87
CA PRO A 84 1.37 -21.92 -7.87
C PRO A 84 1.42 -22.77 -9.14
N ALA A 85 0.27 -23.24 -9.63
CA ALA A 85 0.18 -24.07 -10.83
C ALA A 85 0.63 -23.36 -12.12
N LEU A 86 0.64 -22.02 -12.14
CA LEU A 86 1.03 -21.22 -13.31
C LEU A 86 2.35 -20.47 -13.09
N PHE A 87 3.04 -20.68 -11.97
CA PHE A 87 4.23 -19.92 -11.55
C PHE A 87 4.03 -18.40 -11.63
N TRP A 88 2.80 -17.93 -11.44
CA TRP A 88 2.44 -16.52 -11.51
C TRP A 88 2.31 -15.94 -10.11
N SER A 89 2.74 -14.69 -9.93
CA SER A 89 2.50 -13.91 -8.72
C SER A 89 2.36 -12.43 -9.03
N ALA A 90 1.64 -11.73 -8.16
CA ALA A 90 1.57 -10.27 -8.13
C ALA A 90 1.69 -9.83 -6.67
N ASN A 91 2.63 -8.93 -6.39
CA ASN A 91 2.95 -8.51 -5.02
C ASN A 91 2.52 -7.07 -4.76
N ASP A 92 1.63 -6.54 -5.60
CA ASP A 92 1.24 -5.14 -5.58
C ASP A 92 -0.28 -4.96 -5.47
N GLY A 93 -0.93 -5.90 -4.80
CA GLY A 93 -2.36 -5.86 -4.56
C GLY A 93 -2.73 -4.77 -3.57
N ASN A 94 -3.77 -3.99 -3.88
CA ASN A 94 -4.45 -3.10 -2.93
C ASN A 94 -5.89 -3.61 -2.79
N LEU A 95 -6.25 -4.00 -1.57
CA LEU A 95 -7.57 -4.49 -1.20
C LEU A 95 -8.23 -3.44 -0.29
N THR A 96 -9.39 -2.92 -0.72
CA THR A 96 -10.15 -1.90 0.01
C THR A 96 -11.57 -2.38 0.24
N VAL A 97 -12.05 -2.34 1.49
CA VAL A 97 -13.45 -2.53 1.84
C VAL A 97 -14.17 -1.18 1.70
N LEU A 98 -15.09 -1.10 0.74
CA LEU A 98 -15.90 0.07 0.44
C LEU A 98 -17.00 0.26 1.50
N GLY A 99 -17.62 1.45 1.52
CA GLY A 99 -18.64 1.81 2.51
C GLY A 99 -19.92 0.95 2.48
N ASP A 100 -20.16 0.20 1.41
CA ASP A 100 -21.25 -0.77 1.28
C ASP A 100 -20.86 -2.19 1.72
N GLY A 101 -19.62 -2.40 2.19
CA GLY A 101 -19.06 -3.70 2.55
C GLY A 101 -18.48 -4.49 1.38
N THR A 102 -18.49 -3.94 0.16
CA THR A 102 -17.82 -4.54 -1.00
C THR A 102 -16.31 -4.50 -0.81
N LEU A 103 -15.62 -5.63 -0.96
CA LEU A 103 -14.17 -5.66 -1.10
C LEU A 103 -13.80 -5.46 -2.57
N GLU A 104 -13.15 -4.33 -2.87
CA GLU A 104 -12.47 -4.09 -4.15
C GLU A 104 -11.04 -4.60 -4.03
N ALA A 105 -10.66 -5.57 -4.88
CA ALA A 105 -9.29 -6.05 -4.99
C ALA A 105 -8.66 -5.57 -6.30
N ARG A 106 -7.52 -4.88 -6.20
CA ARG A 106 -6.79 -4.34 -7.36
C ARG A 106 -5.38 -4.89 -7.42
N TYR A 107 -4.94 -5.35 -8.59
CA TYR A 107 -3.50 -5.62 -8.85
C TYR A 107 -3.07 -4.81 -10.08
N PRO A 108 -2.56 -3.58 -9.90
CA PRO A 108 -2.28 -2.64 -10.98
C PRO A 108 -1.30 -3.18 -12.03
N SER A 109 -0.26 -3.90 -11.60
CA SER A 109 0.69 -4.61 -12.47
C SER A 109 0.03 -5.41 -13.59
N ASN A 110 -1.07 -6.09 -13.25
CA ASN A 110 -1.84 -6.97 -14.13
C ASN A 110 -3.17 -6.34 -14.59
N GLY A 111 -3.42 -5.08 -14.21
CA GLY A 111 -4.70 -4.39 -14.42
C GLY A 111 -5.90 -5.16 -13.89
N ILE A 112 -5.71 -5.93 -12.82
CA ILE A 112 -6.78 -6.72 -12.20
C ILE A 112 -7.64 -5.80 -11.36
N VAL A 113 -8.95 -5.91 -11.53
CA VAL A 113 -9.96 -5.33 -10.64
C VAL A 113 -11.02 -6.39 -10.40
N GLU A 114 -11.31 -6.67 -9.14
CA GLU A 114 -12.29 -7.65 -8.70
C GLU A 114 -13.16 -7.06 -7.58
N TYR A 115 -14.40 -7.53 -7.49
CA TYR A 115 -15.37 -7.08 -6.49
C TYR A 115 -15.97 -8.28 -5.78
N TRP A 116 -15.91 -8.25 -4.46
CA TRP A 116 -16.29 -9.36 -3.61
C TRP A 116 -17.25 -8.89 -2.52
N ARG A 117 -18.18 -9.76 -2.10
CA ARG A 117 -19.00 -9.59 -0.91
C ARG A 117 -18.74 -10.72 0.07
N ARG A 118 -18.94 -10.48 1.37
CA ARG A 118 -18.90 -11.58 2.34
C ARG A 118 -20.03 -12.57 2.11
N ALA A 119 -19.73 -13.86 2.25
CA ALA A 119 -20.73 -14.92 2.17
C ALA A 119 -21.73 -14.85 3.34
N ASP A 120 -21.29 -14.38 4.51
CA ASP A 120 -22.11 -14.25 5.72
C ASP A 120 -22.98 -12.98 5.76
N GLY A 121 -22.91 -12.13 4.73
CA GLY A 121 -23.71 -10.91 4.63
C GLY A 121 -23.30 -9.78 5.58
N ARG A 122 -22.20 -9.90 6.35
CA ARG A 122 -21.70 -8.79 7.17
C ARG A 122 -21.25 -7.65 6.25
N THR A 123 -21.83 -6.47 6.45
CA THR A 123 -21.44 -5.23 5.74
C THR A 123 -20.41 -4.42 6.52
N THR A 124 -20.21 -4.76 7.79
CA THR A 124 -19.41 -3.95 8.71
C THR A 124 -17.92 -4.12 8.50
N VAL A 125 -17.28 -3.05 8.03
CA VAL A 125 -16.16 -2.49 8.80
C VAL A 125 -16.84 -1.80 9.97
N ALA A 126 -16.61 -2.22 11.20
CA ALA A 126 -16.95 -1.33 12.31
C ALA A 126 -16.15 -0.05 12.06
N ALA A 127 -16.81 1.05 11.67
CA ALA A 127 -16.22 2.38 11.53
C ALA A 127 -15.76 2.96 12.90
N GLY A 128 -15.43 2.09 13.85
CA GLY A 128 -15.24 2.37 15.26
C GLY A 128 -14.04 1.62 15.81
N ALA A 129 -12.90 1.77 15.14
CA ALA A 129 -11.59 1.82 15.77
C ALA A 129 -10.63 2.27 14.67
N GLY A 130 -10.72 3.55 14.26
CA GLY A 130 -9.49 4.25 13.93
C GLY A 130 -8.55 3.91 15.08
N ARG A 131 -7.50 3.16 14.78
CA ARG A 131 -6.66 2.46 15.76
C ARG A 131 -6.49 3.42 16.93
N ALA A 132 -7.16 3.15 18.06
CA ALA A 132 -6.84 3.84 19.30
C ALA A 132 -5.48 3.27 19.71
N MET A 133 -4.45 3.61 18.93
CA MET A 133 -3.08 3.49 19.40
C MET A 133 -3.06 4.31 20.68
N SER A 134 -2.53 3.71 21.73
CA SER A 134 -2.44 4.25 23.07
C SER A 134 -2.34 5.78 23.05
N THR A 135 -3.27 6.47 23.70
CA THR A 135 -3.33 7.93 23.81
C THR A 135 -2.18 8.54 24.61
N SER A 136 -1.10 7.79 24.87
CA SER A 136 0.01 8.23 25.71
C SER A 136 1.25 8.72 24.95
N SER A 137 1.27 8.80 23.61
CA SER A 137 2.43 9.31 22.88
C SER A 137 2.18 9.84 21.46
N TYR A 138 1.04 10.47 21.19
CA TYR A 138 0.84 11.09 19.87
C TYR A 138 1.82 12.26 19.69
N GLY A 139 2.54 12.25 18.56
CA GLY A 139 3.38 13.37 18.16
C GLY A 139 2.56 14.58 17.72
N GLU A 140 3.23 15.70 17.50
CA GLU A 140 2.64 16.88 16.85
C GLU A 140 1.96 16.49 15.53
N GLU A 141 0.90 17.19 15.16
CA GLU A 141 0.20 16.95 13.90
C GLU A 141 1.08 17.36 12.70
N ARG A 142 1.50 16.39 11.88
CA ARG A 142 2.45 16.60 10.78
C ARG A 142 1.78 16.55 9.42
N ARG A 143 1.97 17.59 8.59
CA ARG A 143 1.42 17.64 7.23
C ARG A 143 2.01 16.58 6.31
N ILE A 144 1.18 16.03 5.42
CA ILE A 144 1.59 15.01 4.46
C ILE A 144 1.77 15.62 3.06
N LYS A 145 2.90 15.31 2.42
CA LYS A 145 3.20 15.72 1.04
C LYS A 145 3.69 14.52 0.24
N VAL A 146 3.30 14.45 -1.02
CA VAL A 146 3.95 13.56 -1.98
C VAL A 146 5.08 14.35 -2.61
N VAL A 147 6.33 13.91 -2.41
CA VAL A 147 7.51 14.50 -3.05
C VAL A 147 7.85 13.69 -4.31
N PHE A 148 8.35 14.35 -5.35
CA PHE A 148 8.67 13.70 -6.61
C PHE A 148 9.95 14.24 -7.24
N ARG A 149 10.67 13.36 -7.94
CA ARG A 149 11.85 13.70 -8.73
C ARG A 149 11.94 12.85 -9.99
N ARG A 150 12.57 13.36 -11.03
CA ARG A 150 12.89 12.57 -12.23
C ARG A 150 13.98 11.54 -11.92
N VAL A 151 13.83 10.33 -12.46
CA VAL A 151 14.76 9.21 -12.20
C VAL A 151 15.80 9.05 -13.30
N ASP A 152 15.56 9.60 -14.49
CA ASP A 152 16.46 9.46 -15.64
C ASP A 152 16.72 10.78 -16.37
N GLY A 153 17.86 10.83 -17.06
CA GLY A 153 18.24 11.95 -17.93
C GLY A 153 17.35 12.09 -19.16
N LEU A 154 16.51 11.09 -19.46
CA LEU A 154 15.52 11.10 -20.55
C LEU A 154 14.15 11.63 -20.11
N GLY A 155 13.89 11.77 -18.81
CA GLY A 155 12.69 12.40 -18.25
C GLY A 155 11.40 11.59 -18.39
N ILE A 156 11.48 10.26 -18.51
CA ILE A 156 10.30 9.40 -18.76
C ILE A 156 9.77 8.69 -17.51
N ALA A 157 10.48 8.77 -16.37
CA ALA A 157 10.02 8.16 -15.12
C ALA A 157 10.14 9.13 -13.93
N TRP A 158 9.15 9.03 -13.04
CA TRP A 158 9.10 9.75 -11.77
C TRP A 158 9.28 8.81 -10.60
N HIS A 159 10.11 9.24 -9.65
CA HIS A 159 10.28 8.62 -8.36
C HIS A 159 9.52 9.41 -7.32
N TRP A 160 8.77 8.71 -6.47
CA TRP A 160 7.97 9.31 -5.41
C TRP A 160 8.53 8.96 -4.03
N GLY A 161 8.32 9.88 -3.09
CA GLY A 161 8.43 9.65 -1.67
C GLY A 161 7.28 10.33 -0.93
N LEU A 162 7.16 10.06 0.36
CA LEU A 162 6.18 10.69 1.22
C LEU A 162 6.87 11.49 2.32
N ALA A 163 6.57 12.79 2.37
CA ALA A 163 6.97 13.65 3.47
C ALA A 163 5.87 13.70 4.53
N VAL A 164 6.26 13.58 5.80
CA VAL A 164 5.41 13.70 6.98
C VAL A 164 6.06 14.73 7.91
N GLY A 165 5.57 15.96 7.84
CA GLY A 165 6.27 17.12 8.41
C GLY A 165 7.58 17.36 7.64
N ASP A 166 8.70 17.35 8.36
CA ASP A 166 10.05 17.50 7.79
C ASP A 166 10.74 16.16 7.48
N SER A 167 10.14 15.04 7.88
CA SER A 167 10.67 13.70 7.65
C SER A 167 10.21 13.17 6.30
N ILE A 168 11.12 12.67 5.47
CA ILE A 168 10.79 12.10 4.16
C ILE A 168 11.19 10.63 4.12
N TYR A 169 10.26 9.80 3.64
CA TYR A 169 10.44 8.37 3.46
C TYR A 169 10.25 7.99 1.99
N GLU A 170 11.19 7.21 1.45
CA GLU A 170 11.15 6.72 0.08
C GLU A 170 11.74 5.32 -0.03
N VAL A 171 11.47 4.61 -1.13
CA VAL A 171 12.13 3.33 -1.43
C VAL A 171 12.87 3.38 -2.76
N GLY A 172 14.16 3.05 -2.73
CA GLY A 172 15.04 3.03 -3.91
C GLY A 172 15.06 1.67 -4.63
N GLY A 173 15.69 1.64 -5.81
CA GLY A 173 15.71 0.49 -6.72
C GLY A 173 16.36 -0.79 -6.17
N SER A 174 17.17 -0.71 -5.10
CA SER A 174 17.69 -1.90 -4.40
C SER A 174 16.75 -2.47 -3.34
N MET A 175 15.49 -2.00 -3.32
CA MET A 175 14.53 -2.28 -2.26
C MET A 175 15.10 -1.87 -0.89
N ALA A 176 15.60 -0.63 -0.84
CA ALA A 176 16.05 0.02 0.39
C ALA A 176 15.07 1.13 0.73
N VAL A 177 14.43 1.05 1.89
CA VAL A 177 13.62 2.15 2.42
C VAL A 177 14.53 3.12 3.15
N ILE A 178 14.47 4.38 2.76
CA ILE A 178 15.32 5.48 3.22
C ILE A 178 14.43 6.50 3.92
N GLY A 179 14.75 6.81 5.17
CA GLY A 179 14.09 7.81 5.98
C GLY A 179 14.95 9.08 6.15
N PRO A 180 14.55 10.00 7.04
CA PRO A 180 15.28 11.23 7.29
C PRO A 180 16.67 10.99 7.92
N ARG A 181 16.93 9.83 8.51
CA ARG A 181 18.22 9.53 9.18
C ARG A 181 19.09 8.52 8.44
N GLY A 182 18.71 8.15 7.21
CA GLY A 182 19.42 7.13 6.43
C GLY A 182 18.53 5.93 6.13
N VAL A 183 19.16 4.78 5.92
CA VAL A 183 18.46 3.53 5.63
C VAL A 183 17.68 3.06 6.85
N VAL A 184 16.39 2.81 6.65
CA VAL A 184 15.51 2.17 7.63
C VAL A 184 15.65 0.64 7.53
N CYS A 185 15.55 0.12 6.31
CA CYS A 185 15.70 -1.30 6.02
C CYS A 185 16.08 -1.50 4.54
N ALA A 186 16.67 -2.65 4.22
CA ALA A 186 16.97 -3.04 2.86
C ALA A 186 17.04 -4.57 2.72
N THR A 187 16.60 -5.10 1.59
CA THR A 187 16.78 -6.52 1.22
C THR A 187 17.89 -6.73 0.19
N GLY A 188 18.42 -5.65 -0.38
CA GLY A 188 19.53 -5.65 -1.33
C GLY A 188 20.67 -4.70 -0.94
N PRO A 189 21.70 -4.58 -1.81
CA PRO A 189 22.82 -3.68 -1.56
C PRO A 189 22.38 -2.23 -1.41
N VAL A 190 22.95 -1.53 -0.43
CA VAL A 190 22.67 -0.12 -0.15
C VAL A 190 23.69 0.75 -0.88
N VAL A 191 23.21 1.76 -1.62
CA VAL A 191 24.07 2.80 -2.21
C VAL A 191 24.51 3.80 -1.15
N SER A 192 25.74 4.32 -1.23
CA SER A 192 26.32 5.22 -0.22
C SER A 192 25.45 6.43 0.08
N ASP A 193 24.79 7.00 -0.93
CA ASP A 193 23.98 8.21 -0.78
C ASP A 193 22.74 7.98 0.09
N ALA A 194 22.23 6.74 0.14
CA ALA A 194 21.11 6.37 1.00
C ALA A 194 21.46 6.44 2.49
N LEU A 195 22.75 6.40 2.85
CA LEU A 195 23.20 6.50 4.24
C LEU A 195 23.01 7.90 4.82
N ASN A 196 22.95 8.93 3.98
CA ASN A 196 22.78 10.33 4.42
C ASN A 196 21.30 10.69 4.68
N GLY A 197 20.38 9.78 4.34
CA GLY A 197 18.95 9.98 4.49
C GLY A 197 18.35 10.92 3.45
N THR A 198 17.04 11.09 3.56
CA THR A 198 16.24 11.81 2.57
C THR A 198 16.00 13.25 2.99
N ARG A 199 16.14 14.20 2.07
CA ARG A 199 15.94 15.65 2.27
C ARG A 199 15.13 16.25 1.15
N LEU A 200 14.33 17.28 1.45
CA LEU A 200 13.47 17.93 0.46
C LEU A 200 14.26 18.45 -0.75
N GLY A 201 15.46 18.97 -0.50
CA GLY A 201 16.35 19.46 -1.56
C GLY A 201 16.83 18.40 -2.55
N GLN A 202 16.55 17.11 -2.35
CA GLN A 202 16.83 16.03 -3.32
C GLN A 202 15.70 15.83 -4.34
N PHE A 203 14.59 16.56 -4.23
CA PHE A 203 13.42 16.43 -5.07
C PHE A 203 13.23 17.65 -5.99
N ASP A 204 12.50 17.44 -7.09
CA ASP A 204 12.18 18.49 -8.05
C ASP A 204 10.91 19.26 -7.65
N GLY A 205 10.01 18.61 -6.90
CA GLY A 205 8.80 19.24 -6.41
C GLY A 205 8.02 18.38 -5.41
N TYR A 206 6.89 18.92 -4.97
CA TYR A 206 5.95 18.22 -4.11
C TYR A 206 4.50 18.66 -4.36
N VAL A 207 3.54 17.83 -3.95
CA VAL A 207 2.13 18.19 -3.82
C VAL A 207 1.71 18.00 -2.37
N GLU A 208 1.16 19.05 -1.76
CA GLU A 208 0.42 18.92 -0.50
C GLU A 208 -0.91 18.21 -0.78
N HIS A 209 -1.16 17.11 -0.07
CA HIS A 209 -2.44 16.43 -0.17
C HIS A 209 -3.45 17.17 0.70
N ILE A 210 -4.46 17.76 0.07
CA ILE A 210 -5.53 18.52 0.74
C ILE A 210 -6.85 17.99 0.18
N ASP A 211 -7.76 17.61 1.07
CA ASP A 211 -9.11 17.22 0.72
C ASP A 211 -10.11 18.34 1.04
N ALA A 212 -11.41 18.04 0.99
CA ALA A 212 -12.45 19.01 1.36
C ALA A 212 -12.35 19.51 2.82
N ALA A 213 -11.73 18.74 3.72
CA ALA A 213 -11.55 19.10 5.13
C ALA A 213 -10.27 19.89 5.40
N GLY A 214 -9.34 19.96 4.44
CA GLY A 214 -8.10 20.74 4.56
C GLY A 214 -6.84 19.90 4.32
N PRO A 215 -5.66 20.41 4.70
CA PRO A 215 -4.41 19.66 4.59
C PRO A 215 -4.51 18.33 5.34
N ARG A 216 -4.07 17.25 4.69
CA ARG A 216 -3.93 15.96 5.36
C ARG A 216 -2.73 15.98 6.29
N THR A 217 -2.93 15.38 7.44
CA THR A 217 -1.95 15.33 8.53
C THR A 217 -1.91 13.93 9.14
N SER A 218 -0.83 13.64 9.86
CA SER A 218 -0.70 12.43 10.68
C SER A 218 -0.03 12.74 12.01
N THR A 219 -0.44 12.01 13.03
CA THR A 219 0.16 12.03 14.38
C THR A 219 1.08 10.83 14.62
N CYS A 220 1.20 9.90 13.65
CA CYS A 220 2.17 8.81 13.71
C CYS A 220 3.57 9.39 13.93
N THR A 221 4.41 8.71 14.70
CA THR A 221 5.80 9.11 14.94
C THR A 221 6.73 8.57 13.84
N ASP A 222 7.98 9.04 13.80
CA ASP A 222 8.98 8.44 12.92
C ASP A 222 9.23 6.96 13.24
N ALA A 223 9.17 6.56 14.51
CA ALA A 223 9.32 5.17 14.91
C ALA A 223 8.18 4.28 14.36
N ASP A 224 6.93 4.78 14.35
CA ASP A 224 5.80 4.06 13.76
C ASP A 224 5.98 3.87 12.25
N ILE A 225 6.47 4.92 11.55
CA ILE A 225 6.71 4.87 10.11
C ILE A 225 7.88 3.93 9.78
N GLU A 226 8.95 3.95 10.58
CA GLU A 226 10.10 3.06 10.41
C GLU A 226 9.72 1.58 10.66
N ALA A 227 8.86 1.31 11.64
CA ALA A 227 8.32 -0.02 11.88
C ALA A 227 7.47 -0.51 10.69
N PHE A 228 6.56 0.35 10.19
CA PHE A 228 5.80 0.06 8.97
C PHE A 228 6.72 -0.22 7.78
N ALA A 229 7.70 0.64 7.54
CA ALA A 229 8.65 0.53 6.43
C ALA A 229 9.44 -0.78 6.46
N THR A 230 9.87 -1.20 7.65
CA THR A 230 10.58 -2.46 7.86
C THR A 230 9.73 -3.66 7.46
N GLU A 231 8.50 -3.73 7.96
CA GLU A 231 7.56 -4.80 7.61
C GLU A 231 7.21 -4.80 6.11
N TRP A 232 6.97 -3.61 5.55
CA TRP A 232 6.69 -3.46 4.12
C TRP A 232 7.84 -3.99 3.27
N CYS A 233 9.09 -3.64 3.60
CA CYS A 233 10.27 -4.09 2.87
C CYS A 233 10.46 -5.61 2.92
N HIS A 234 10.25 -6.23 4.08
CA HIS A 234 10.33 -7.69 4.21
C HIS A 234 9.31 -8.44 3.34
N ARG A 235 8.11 -7.88 3.19
CA ARG A 235 7.06 -8.48 2.34
C ARG A 235 7.27 -8.21 0.85
N HIS A 236 7.98 -7.16 0.52
CA HIS A 236 8.28 -6.74 -0.85
C HIS A 236 9.78 -6.78 -1.13
N PRO A 237 10.49 -7.93 -1.03
CA PRO A 237 11.94 -7.96 -1.01
C PRO A 237 12.63 -7.62 -2.34
N THR A 238 11.87 -7.35 -3.41
CA THR A 238 12.40 -7.09 -4.75
C THR A 238 11.68 -5.92 -5.39
N TYR A 239 12.45 -4.90 -5.77
CA TYR A 239 11.93 -3.76 -6.51
C TYR A 239 11.55 -4.18 -7.93
N ASN A 240 10.33 -3.84 -8.33
CA ASN A 240 9.83 -4.09 -9.67
C ASN A 240 9.09 -2.84 -10.14
N ALA A 241 9.61 -2.21 -11.20
CA ALA A 241 8.98 -1.01 -11.77
C ALA A 241 7.50 -1.24 -12.06
N LEU A 242 7.10 -2.42 -12.53
CA LEU A 242 5.71 -2.81 -12.80
C LEU A 242 4.98 -3.45 -11.61
N GLY A 243 5.61 -3.60 -10.45
CA GLY A 243 5.06 -4.23 -9.24
C GLY A 243 5.32 -3.36 -8.00
N PRO A 244 5.87 -3.91 -6.90
CA PRO A 244 6.31 -3.11 -5.75
C PRO A 244 7.46 -2.17 -6.11
N ASN A 245 7.23 -0.87 -5.92
CA ASN A 245 8.16 0.20 -6.29
C ASN A 245 7.96 1.44 -5.39
N CYS A 246 8.62 2.55 -5.73
CA CYS A 246 8.49 3.82 -5.02
C CYS A 246 7.03 4.34 -4.92
N GLN A 247 6.23 4.17 -5.97
CA GLN A 247 4.84 4.62 -6.00
C GLN A 247 3.96 3.76 -5.09
N THR A 248 4.18 2.44 -5.11
CA THR A 248 3.45 1.47 -4.25
C THR A 248 3.73 1.72 -2.78
N PHE A 249 5.02 1.90 -2.43
CA PHE A 249 5.40 2.24 -1.06
C PHE A 249 4.77 3.57 -0.61
N THR A 250 4.81 4.59 -1.47
CA THR A 250 4.21 5.90 -1.18
C THR A 250 2.70 5.80 -0.94
N GLU A 251 2.00 5.01 -1.76
CA GLU A 251 0.56 4.75 -1.61
C GLU A 251 0.25 3.98 -0.33
N ASP A 252 0.94 2.86 -0.07
CA ASP A 252 0.72 2.03 1.11
C ASP A 252 1.03 2.79 2.40
N LEU A 253 2.11 3.59 2.41
CA LEU A 253 2.45 4.45 3.54
C LEU A 253 1.41 5.56 3.74
N TYR A 254 0.89 6.16 2.67
CA TYR A 254 -0.17 7.15 2.75
C TYR A 254 -1.46 6.54 3.34
N ILE A 255 -1.83 5.33 2.92
CA ILE A 255 -2.96 4.58 3.48
C ILE A 255 -2.73 4.28 4.96
N PHE A 256 -1.54 3.82 5.34
CA PHE A 256 -1.20 3.58 6.74
C PHE A 256 -1.37 4.83 7.61
N LEU A 257 -0.96 5.99 7.10
CA LEU A 257 -1.01 7.26 7.84
C LEU A 257 -2.41 7.88 7.91
N THR A 258 -3.26 7.64 6.91
CA THR A 258 -4.51 8.40 6.72
C THR A 258 -5.78 7.54 6.70
N GLY A 259 -5.64 6.22 6.50
CA GLY A 259 -6.75 5.32 6.22
C GLY A 259 -7.42 5.56 4.87
N GLN A 260 -6.74 6.19 3.91
CA GLN A 260 -7.31 6.55 2.61
C GLN A 260 -6.36 6.21 1.47
N ASN A 261 -6.94 5.90 0.30
CA ASN A 261 -6.16 5.67 -0.92
C ASN A 261 -5.51 6.98 -1.40
N LEU A 262 -4.28 6.86 -1.89
CA LEU A 262 -3.59 7.97 -2.55
C LEU A 262 -4.30 8.26 -3.87
N GLY A 263 -4.77 9.50 -4.07
CA GLY A 263 -5.57 9.88 -5.24
C GLY A 263 -4.84 9.91 -6.59
N PHE A 264 -3.56 9.49 -6.62
CA PHE A 264 -2.74 9.43 -7.83
C PHE A 264 -2.70 8.00 -8.36
N ALA A 265 -2.87 7.83 -9.67
CA ALA A 265 -2.83 6.51 -10.28
C ALA A 265 -1.39 5.98 -10.29
N LYS A 266 -1.19 4.79 -9.69
CA LYS A 266 0.00 3.98 -9.92
C LYS A 266 0.11 3.66 -11.42
N PHE A 267 1.27 3.91 -12.05
CA PHE A 267 1.45 3.86 -13.51
C PHE A 267 0.66 4.91 -14.29
N ALA A 268 0.38 6.05 -13.69
CA ALA A 268 0.06 7.22 -14.46
C ALA A 268 1.11 7.38 -15.58
N ASP A 269 0.65 7.27 -16.83
CA ASP A 269 1.21 8.05 -17.92
C ASP A 269 1.57 9.44 -17.37
N LEU A 270 2.66 10.06 -17.86
CA LEU A 270 3.30 11.30 -17.37
C LEU A 270 2.33 12.48 -17.08
N GLN A 271 1.06 12.31 -17.44
CA GLN A 271 -0.05 13.24 -17.31
C GLN A 271 -0.89 13.09 -16.03
N ARG A 272 -0.72 12.05 -15.20
CA ARG A 272 -1.65 11.78 -14.06
C ARG A 272 -0.98 11.56 -12.69
N GLY A 273 0.34 11.73 -12.59
CA GLY A 273 1.04 11.68 -11.30
C GLY A 273 0.95 13.01 -10.53
N PRO A 274 1.54 13.07 -9.31
CA PRO A 274 1.62 14.28 -8.51
C PRO A 274 2.32 15.42 -9.26
N GLU A 275 3.31 15.12 -10.09
CA GLU A 275 4.01 16.09 -10.94
C GLU A 275 3.10 16.83 -11.93
N ALA A 276 1.98 16.21 -12.33
CA ALA A 276 1.02 16.79 -13.28
C ALA A 276 -0.13 17.52 -12.57
N SER A 277 -0.15 17.52 -11.24
CA SER A 277 -1.15 18.20 -10.45
C SER A 277 -1.04 19.72 -10.65
N ALA A 278 -2.17 20.40 -10.83
CA ALA A 278 -2.25 21.87 -10.81
C ALA A 278 -1.78 22.48 -9.47
N ARG A 279 -1.54 21.65 -8.46
CA ARG A 279 -1.11 22.00 -7.11
C ARG A 279 0.34 21.65 -6.83
N ALA A 280 1.06 21.17 -7.84
CA ALA A 280 2.48 20.87 -7.74
C ALA A 280 3.26 22.16 -7.44
N VAL A 281 4.10 22.09 -6.41
CA VAL A 281 5.10 23.10 -6.09
C VAL A 281 6.44 22.60 -6.58
N TRP A 282 7.03 23.33 -7.54
CA TRP A 282 8.35 23.04 -8.08
C TRP A 282 9.42 23.76 -7.26
N LEU A 283 10.46 23.02 -6.87
CA LEU A 283 11.56 23.51 -6.03
C LEU A 283 12.76 24.00 -6.86
N ARG A 284 12.78 23.70 -8.16
CA ARG A 284 13.86 24.00 -9.10
C ARG A 284 13.28 24.36 -10.46
#